data_AF-A0A2W7BZM6-F1
#
_entry.id   AF-A0A2W7BZM6-F1
#
_cell.length_a   1.000
_cell.length_b   1.000
_cell.length_c   1.000
_cell.angle_alpha   90.00
_cell.angle_beta   90.00
_cell.angle_gamma   90.00
#
_symmetry.space_group_name_H-M   'P 1'
#
loop_
_entity.id
_entity.type
_entity.pdbx_description
1 polymer ?
#
loop_
_entity_poly.entity_id
_entity_poly.type
_entity_poly.pdbx_seq_one_letter_code
_entity_poly.pdbx_strand_id
1 'polypeptide(L)'
;MATVRVTSEVSLNLDQLLSGVAQLDTDELRNFVERVSLMLAQRKAASLPELEANLLQAINQGLPESTQHRDNELQAKLQNDAIAPAEHQELLRLIDVVEQADAERLQALVELAQLRGVTLPALMAQLGLQPPTVYA
;
A
#
# COMPACT_ATOMS: atom_id res chain seq x y z
N MET A 1 39.62 45.63 10.67
CA MET A 1 38.42 45.93 9.85
C MET A 1 37.38 44.88 10.17
N ALA A 2 36.15 45.26 10.52
CA ALA A 2 35.10 44.33 10.91
C ALA A 2 34.51 43.63 9.67
N THR A 3 34.39 42.30 9.70
CA THR A 3 33.79 41.51 8.62
C THR A 3 32.36 41.15 9.03
N VAL A 4 31.38 41.64 8.25
CA VAL A 4 29.96 41.31 8.43
C VAL A 4 29.64 40.13 7.52
N ARG A 5 29.15 39.04 8.10
CA ARG A 5 28.72 37.84 7.37
C ARG A 5 27.24 37.99 7.06
N VAL A 6 26.90 38.29 5.81
CA VAL A 6 25.50 38.36 5.35
C VAL A 6 25.06 36.97 4.93
N THR A 7 24.24 36.31 5.74
CA THR A 7 23.48 35.11 5.34
C THR A 7 22.21 35.58 4.64
N SER A 8 22.20 35.58 3.31
CA SER A 8 20.95 35.80 2.57
C SER A 8 20.10 34.54 2.62
N GLU A 9 18.96 34.60 3.32
CA GLU A 9 17.90 33.60 3.23
C GLU A 9 17.14 33.83 1.92
N VAL A 10 17.66 33.30 0.81
CA VAL A 10 16.95 33.32 -0.47
C VAL A 10 15.98 32.14 -0.49
N SER A 11 14.68 32.42 -0.40
CA SER A 11 13.64 31.43 -0.68
C SER A 11 13.43 31.34 -2.19
N LEU A 12 13.85 30.23 -2.80
CA LEU A 12 13.62 29.93 -4.21
C LEU A 12 12.37 29.07 -4.33
N ASN A 13 11.45 29.46 -5.22
CA ASN A 13 10.33 28.61 -5.60
C ASN A 13 10.76 27.61 -6.70
N LEU A 14 9.89 26.63 -6.99
CA LEU A 14 10.20 25.57 -7.95
C LEU A 14 10.46 26.11 -9.36
N ASP A 15 9.68 27.09 -9.82
CA ASP A 15 9.83 27.66 -11.15
C ASP A 15 11.14 28.44 -11.31
N GLN A 16 11.57 29.15 -10.27
CA GLN A 16 12.85 29.85 -10.20
C GLN A 16 14.02 28.86 -10.18
N LEU A 17 13.89 27.74 -9.46
CA LEU A 17 14.87 26.66 -9.46
C LEU A 17 15.01 26.06 -10.87
N LEU A 18 13.89 25.72 -11.52
CA LEU A 18 13.89 25.14 -12.87
C LEU A 18 14.48 26.11 -13.91
N SER A 19 14.23 27.40 -13.75
CA SER A 19 14.84 28.44 -14.59
C SER A 19 16.37 28.48 -14.47
N GLY A 20 16.91 28.19 -13.27
CA GLY A 20 18.35 28.05 -13.06
C GLY A 20 18.91 26.74 -13.64
N VAL A 21 18.20 25.63 -13.45
CA VAL A 21 18.58 24.31 -14.00
C VAL A 21 18.59 24.33 -15.54
N ALA A 22 17.68 25.09 -16.17
CA ALA A 22 17.62 25.25 -17.61
C ALA A 22 18.84 25.96 -18.23
N GLN A 23 19.65 26.64 -17.42
CA GLN A 23 20.88 27.31 -17.87
C GLN A 23 22.12 26.40 -17.81
N LEU A 24 22.00 25.21 -17.20
CA LEU A 24 23.09 24.25 -17.12
C LEU A 24 23.44 23.69 -18.51
N ASP A 25 24.71 23.37 -18.70
CA ASP A 25 25.11 22.59 -19.88
C ASP A 25 24.63 21.12 -19.77
N THR A 26 24.84 20.35 -20.83
CA THR A 26 24.31 18.97 -20.91
C THR A 26 24.94 18.03 -19.88
N ASP A 27 26.22 18.22 -19.53
CA ASP A 27 26.91 17.35 -18.59
C ASP A 27 26.58 17.72 -17.14
N GLU A 28 26.44 19.02 -16.84
CA GLU A 28 25.93 19.52 -15.57
C GLU A 28 24.48 19.12 -15.33
N LEU A 29 23.62 19.19 -16.35
CA LEU A 29 22.24 18.75 -16.27
C LEU A 29 22.14 17.24 -16.01
N ARG A 30 23.02 16.43 -16.65
CA ARG A 30 23.08 14.99 -16.40
C ARG A 30 23.47 14.69 -14.95
N ASN A 31 24.48 15.40 -14.42
CA ASN A 31 24.89 15.29 -13.02
C ASN A 31 23.77 15.72 -12.05
N PHE A 32 23.02 16.76 -12.39
CA PHE A 32 21.87 17.22 -11.61
C PHE A 32 20.79 16.13 -11.53
N VAL A 33 20.42 15.53 -12.68
CA VAL A 33 19.44 14.43 -12.74
C VAL A 33 19.87 13.23 -11.90
N GLU A 34 21.15 12.86 -11.93
CA GLU A 34 21.68 11.75 -11.13
C GLU A 34 21.55 12.01 -9.63
N ARG A 35 21.89 13.21 -9.17
CA ARG A 35 21.77 13.61 -7.76
C ARG A 35 20.31 13.66 -7.30
N VAL A 36 19.40 14.20 -8.12
CA VAL A 36 17.96 14.20 -7.80
C VAL A 36 17.41 12.77 -7.75
N SER A 37 17.84 11.90 -8.66
CA SER A 37 17.45 10.49 -8.68
C SER A 37 17.91 9.75 -7.42
N LEU A 38 19.14 10.00 -6.95
CA LEU A 38 19.65 9.47 -5.69
C LEU A 38 18.86 9.98 -4.48
N MET A 39 18.51 11.27 -4.44
CA MET A 39 17.67 11.84 -3.37
C MET A 39 16.26 11.24 -3.36
N LEU A 40 15.67 10.99 -4.53
CA LEU A 40 14.38 10.31 -4.65
C LEU A 40 14.47 8.86 -4.19
N ALA A 41 15.53 8.14 -4.55
CA ALA A 41 15.77 6.77 -4.10
C ALA A 41 15.94 6.69 -2.57
N GLN A 42 16.68 7.63 -1.97
CA GLN A 42 16.86 7.70 -0.52
C GLN A 42 15.55 8.02 0.22
N ARG A 43 14.73 8.94 -0.31
CA ARG A 43 13.41 9.23 0.27
C ARG A 43 12.48 8.04 0.21
N LYS A 44 12.47 7.31 -0.92
CA LYS A 44 11.72 6.05 -1.05
C LYS A 44 12.22 5.00 -0.08
N ALA A 45 13.54 4.88 0.11
CA ALA A 45 14.13 3.95 1.08
C ALA A 45 13.77 4.30 2.53
N ALA A 46 13.63 5.59 2.87
CA ALA A 46 13.20 6.03 4.20
C ALA A 46 11.72 5.77 4.48
N SER A 47 10.84 5.88 3.47
CA SER A 47 9.41 5.56 3.59
C SER A 47 9.09 4.07 3.39
N LEU A 48 10.04 3.30 2.86
CA LEU A 48 9.88 1.87 2.57
C LEU A 48 9.44 1.06 3.80
N PRO A 49 10.05 1.23 4.99
CA PRO A 49 9.67 0.48 6.19
C PRO A 49 8.26 0.81 6.68
N GLU A 50 7.83 2.06 6.58
CA GLU A 50 6.46 2.47 6.97
C GLU A 50 5.43 1.94 5.98
N LEU A 51 5.69 2.06 4.68
CA LEU A 51 4.80 1.54 3.64
C LEU A 51 4.67 0.01 3.76
N GLU A 52 5.78 -0.69 3.95
CA GLU A 52 5.79 -2.14 4.15
C GLU A 52 5.03 -2.55 5.42
N ALA A 53 5.22 -1.83 6.53
CA ALA A 53 4.48 -2.08 7.77
C ALA A 53 2.97 -1.88 7.58
N ASN A 54 2.55 -0.82 6.88
CA ASN A 54 1.14 -0.54 6.59
C ASN A 54 0.52 -1.63 5.70
N LEU A 55 1.24 -2.08 4.67
CA LEU A 55 0.79 -3.17 3.80
C LEU A 55 0.66 -4.47 4.59
N LEU A 56 1.64 -4.81 5.43
CA LEU A 56 1.57 -5.98 6.31
C LEU A 56 0.41 -5.88 7.29
N GLN A 57 0.13 -4.69 7.84
CA GLN A 57 -1.02 -4.49 8.72
C GLN A 57 -2.34 -4.73 7.96
N ALA A 58 -2.51 -4.16 6.77
CA ALA A 58 -3.69 -4.36 5.93
C ALA A 58 -3.90 -5.84 5.57
N ILE A 59 -2.83 -6.56 5.23
CA ILE A 59 -2.88 -7.99 4.91
C ILE A 59 -3.35 -8.84 6.09
N ASN A 60 -3.01 -8.45 7.32
CA ASN A 60 -3.30 -9.19 8.54
C ASN A 60 -4.56 -8.72 9.28
N GLN A 61 -5.20 -7.64 8.82
CA GLN A 61 -6.33 -7.02 9.53
C GLN A 61 -7.58 -7.92 9.54
N GLY A 62 -7.78 -8.72 8.49
CA GLY A 62 -8.90 -9.66 8.37
C GLY A 62 -10.28 -8.99 8.45
N LEU A 63 -11.33 -9.82 8.54
CA LEU A 63 -12.68 -9.33 8.84
C LEU A 63 -12.80 -9.04 10.34
N PRO A 64 -13.63 -8.05 10.74
CA PRO A 64 -13.98 -7.86 12.14
C PRO A 64 -14.53 -9.16 12.73
N GLU A 65 -14.12 -9.52 13.95
CA GLU A 65 -14.53 -10.77 14.60
C GLU A 65 -16.06 -10.95 14.65
N SER A 66 -16.80 -9.85 14.87
CA SER A 66 -18.26 -9.85 14.88
C SER A 66 -18.84 -10.20 13.50
N THR A 67 -18.27 -9.66 12.43
CA THR A 67 -18.66 -9.95 11.05
C THR A 67 -18.38 -11.40 10.71
N GLN A 68 -17.19 -11.90 11.07
CA GLN A 68 -16.80 -13.27 10.80
C GLN A 68 -17.61 -14.29 11.59
N HIS A 69 -17.93 -13.99 12.86
CA HIS A 69 -18.84 -14.81 13.66
C HIS A 69 -20.23 -14.86 13.03
N ARG A 70 -20.76 -13.71 12.58
CA ARG A 70 -22.09 -13.64 11.98
C ARG A 70 -22.17 -14.39 10.65
N ASP A 71 -21.15 -14.24 9.81
CA ASP A 71 -21.04 -15.00 8.56
C ASP A 71 -21.03 -16.51 8.82
N ASN A 72 -20.18 -16.98 9.75
CA ASN A 72 -20.12 -18.39 10.14
C ASN A 72 -21.46 -18.93 10.68
N GLU A 73 -22.17 -18.16 11.52
CA GLU A 73 -23.50 -18.53 12.02
C GLU A 73 -24.49 -18.71 10.88
N LEU A 74 -24.54 -17.77 9.94
CA LEU A 74 -25.48 -17.79 8.83
C LEU A 74 -25.16 -18.89 7.82
N GLN A 75 -23.88 -19.14 7.53
CA GLN A 75 -23.45 -20.27 6.72
C GLN A 75 -23.83 -21.61 7.38
N ALA A 76 -23.66 -21.74 8.70
CA ALA A 76 -24.08 -22.95 9.42
C ALA A 76 -25.60 -23.15 9.36
N LYS A 77 -26.40 -22.07 9.45
CA LYS A 77 -27.86 -22.16 9.29
C LYS A 77 -28.25 -22.54 7.86
N LEU A 78 -27.55 -22.02 6.86
CA LEU A 78 -27.76 -22.37 5.45
C LEU A 78 -27.49 -23.87 5.22
N GLN A 79 -26.38 -24.39 5.74
CA GLN A 79 -26.01 -25.81 5.61
C GLN A 79 -27.00 -26.76 6.32
N ASN A 80 -27.68 -26.29 7.35
CA ASN A 80 -28.67 -27.06 8.10
C ASN A 80 -30.13 -26.82 7.63
N ASP A 81 -30.33 -26.15 6.48
CA ASP A 81 -31.64 -25.76 5.93
C ASP A 81 -32.54 -24.99 6.94
N ALA A 82 -31.92 -24.30 7.90
CA ALA A 82 -32.58 -23.62 9.02
C ALA A 82 -32.56 -22.09 8.87
N ILE A 83 -32.08 -21.56 7.75
CA ILE A 83 -31.93 -20.13 7.53
C ILE A 83 -33.28 -19.47 7.20
N ALA A 84 -33.61 -18.39 7.92
CA ALA A 84 -34.80 -17.61 7.60
C ALA A 84 -34.59 -16.75 6.34
N PRO A 85 -35.65 -16.36 5.60
CA PRO A 85 -35.51 -15.53 4.41
C PRO A 85 -34.79 -14.18 4.66
N ALA A 86 -35.03 -13.57 5.82
CA ALA A 86 -34.35 -12.33 6.21
C ALA A 86 -32.86 -12.55 6.52
N GLU A 87 -32.52 -13.70 7.12
CA GLU A 87 -31.15 -14.11 7.42
C GLU A 87 -30.39 -14.48 6.14
N HIS A 88 -31.07 -15.06 5.16
CA HIS A 88 -30.50 -15.33 3.84
C HIS A 88 -30.16 -14.01 3.11
N GLN A 89 -31.02 -13.00 3.18
CA GLN A 89 -30.70 -11.66 2.65
C GLN A 89 -29.56 -10.97 3.42
N GLU A 90 -29.40 -11.25 4.70
CA GLU A 90 -28.24 -10.79 5.47
C GLU A 90 -26.96 -11.48 5.01
N LEU A 91 -27.00 -12.80 4.81
CA LEU A 91 -25.86 -13.58 4.32
C LEU A 91 -25.37 -13.07 2.95
N LEU A 92 -26.28 -12.79 2.02
CA LEU A 92 -25.91 -12.22 0.71
C LEU A 92 -25.15 -10.90 0.84
N ARG A 93 -25.57 -10.02 1.77
CA ARG A 93 -24.86 -8.75 2.02
C ARG A 93 -23.51 -8.97 2.70
N LEU A 94 -23.38 -10.00 3.54
CA LEU A 94 -22.11 -10.34 4.17
C LEU A 94 -21.12 -10.89 3.17
N ILE A 95 -21.57 -11.67 2.18
CA ILE A 95 -20.73 -12.16 1.08
C ILE A 95 -20.08 -10.97 0.35
N ASP A 96 -20.85 -9.93 0.00
CA ASP A 96 -20.30 -8.72 -0.64
C ASP A 96 -19.19 -8.06 0.21
N VAL A 97 -19.37 -8.04 1.54
CA VAL A 97 -18.38 -7.48 2.47
C VAL A 97 -17.12 -8.35 2.55
N VAL A 98 -17.27 -9.67 2.57
CA VAL A 98 -16.15 -10.61 2.55
C VAL A 98 -15.36 -10.49 1.25
N GLU A 99 -16.05 -10.48 0.10
CA GLU A 99 -15.41 -10.33 -1.21
C GLU A 99 -14.64 -9.02 -1.34
N GLN A 100 -15.21 -7.92 -0.86
CA GLN A 100 -14.53 -6.62 -0.84
C GLN A 100 -13.28 -6.65 0.04
N ALA A 101 -13.36 -7.24 1.23
CA ALA A 101 -12.22 -7.37 2.14
C ALA A 101 -11.11 -8.26 1.52
N ASP A 102 -11.48 -9.35 0.85
CA ASP A 102 -10.55 -10.22 0.15
C ASP A 102 -9.87 -9.52 -1.04
N ALA A 103 -10.61 -8.70 -1.79
CA ALA A 103 -10.08 -7.89 -2.88
C ALA A 103 -9.05 -6.86 -2.38
N GLU A 104 -9.37 -6.15 -1.30
CA GLU A 104 -8.46 -5.19 -0.66
C GLU A 104 -7.19 -5.88 -0.14
N ARG A 105 -7.35 -7.04 0.50
CA ARG A 105 -6.21 -7.85 0.96
C ARG A 105 -5.33 -8.33 -0.19
N LEU A 106 -5.94 -8.78 -1.30
CA LEU A 106 -5.21 -9.19 -2.49
C LEU A 106 -4.44 -8.01 -3.10
N GLN A 107 -5.04 -6.83 -3.15
CA GLN A 107 -4.37 -5.62 -3.61
C GLN A 107 -3.14 -5.30 -2.76
N ALA A 108 -3.27 -5.33 -1.43
CA ALA A 108 -2.14 -5.10 -0.52
C ALA A 108 -1.01 -6.14 -0.70
N LEU A 109 -1.35 -7.41 -0.95
CA LEU A 109 -0.36 -8.46 -1.26
C LEU A 109 0.38 -8.18 -2.57
N VAL A 110 -0.32 -7.74 -3.62
CA VAL A 110 0.29 -7.39 -4.91
C VAL A 110 1.24 -6.19 -4.74
N GLU A 111 0.81 -5.16 -4.01
CA GLU A 111 1.64 -3.97 -3.74
C GLU A 111 2.90 -4.33 -2.93
N LEU A 112 2.77 -5.20 -1.91
CA LEU A 112 3.91 -5.67 -1.13
C LEU A 112 4.88 -6.53 -1.96
N ALA A 113 4.36 -7.35 -2.89
CA ALA A 113 5.19 -8.17 -3.78
C ALA A 113 6.01 -7.28 -4.71
N GLN A 114 5.39 -6.24 -5.27
CA GLN A 114 6.07 -5.22 -6.06
C GLN A 114 7.12 -4.46 -5.24
N LEU A 115 6.79 -4.07 -4.00
CA LEU A 115 7.69 -3.35 -3.10
C LEU A 115 8.96 -4.17 -2.79
N ARG A 116 8.80 -5.48 -2.58
CA ARG A 116 9.91 -6.43 -2.32
C ARG A 116 10.60 -6.94 -3.58
N GLY A 117 10.09 -6.65 -4.78
CA GLY A 117 10.62 -7.15 -6.04
C GLY A 117 10.50 -8.67 -6.20
N VAL A 118 9.49 -9.30 -5.59
CA VAL A 118 9.22 -10.74 -5.68
C VAL A 118 7.89 -11.01 -6.37
N THR A 119 7.67 -12.24 -6.84
CA THR A 119 6.36 -12.63 -7.39
C THR A 119 5.35 -12.81 -6.26
N LEU A 120 4.06 -12.59 -6.54
CA LEU A 120 2.98 -12.80 -5.55
C LEU A 120 3.02 -14.23 -4.94
N PRO A 121 3.17 -15.32 -5.70
CA PRO A 121 3.29 -16.66 -5.11
C PRO A 121 4.49 -16.81 -4.18
N ALA A 122 5.64 -16.21 -4.54
CA ALA A 122 6.83 -16.24 -3.69
C ALA A 122 6.63 -15.46 -2.39
N LEU A 123 5.97 -14.29 -2.47
CA LEU A 123 5.59 -13.52 -1.29
C LEU A 123 4.65 -14.31 -0.38
N MET A 124 3.60 -14.91 -0.94
CA MET A 124 2.63 -15.69 -0.17
C MET A 124 3.31 -16.87 0.54
N ALA A 125 4.24 -17.55 -0.12
CA ALA A 125 5.05 -18.60 0.50
C ALA A 125 5.94 -18.07 1.65
N GLN A 126 6.56 -16.90 1.48
CA GLN A 126 7.37 -16.25 2.54
C GLN A 126 6.53 -15.86 3.76
N LEU A 127 5.28 -15.43 3.54
CA LEU A 127 4.34 -15.04 4.59
C LEU A 127 3.56 -16.23 5.18
N GLY A 128 3.76 -17.45 4.66
CA GLY A 128 3.01 -18.63 5.09
C GLY A 128 1.52 -18.58 4.75
N LEU A 129 1.13 -17.78 3.75
CA LEU A 129 -0.26 -17.58 3.36
C LEU A 129 -0.68 -18.59 2.29
N GLN A 130 -1.90 -19.11 2.45
CA GLN A 130 -2.55 -19.90 1.42
C GLN A 130 -3.46 -19.02 0.54
N PRO A 131 -3.65 -19.36 -0.74
CA PRO A 131 -4.64 -18.69 -1.58
C PRO A 131 -6.03 -18.79 -0.95
N PRO A 132 -6.87 -17.75 -1.07
CA PRO A 132 -8.23 -17.80 -0.57
C PRO A 132 -8.97 -19.00 -1.19
N THR A 133 -9.66 -19.76 -0.35
CA THR A 133 -10.60 -20.79 -0.81
C THR A 133 -11.75 -20.09 -1.51
N VAL A 134 -11.83 -20.25 -2.83
CA VAL A 134 -12.98 -19.79 -3.62
C VAL A 134 -14.19 -20.61 -3.18
N TYR A 135 -15.13 -19.98 -2.48
CA TYR A 135 -16.44 -20.56 -2.20
C TYR A 135 -17.25 -20.48 -3.51
N ALA A 136 -17.14 -21.53 -4.32
CA ALA A 136 -17.92 -21.72 -5.54
C ALA A 136 -19.19 -22.53 -5.27
#